data_AF-A0A3N7JKP0-F1
#
_entry.id   AF-A0A3N7JKP0-F1
#
_cell.length_a   1.000
_cell.length_b   1.000
_cell.length_c   1.000
_cell.angle_alpha   90.00
_cell.angle_beta   90.00
_cell.angle_gamma   90.00
#
_symmetry.space_group_name_H-M   'P 1'
#
loop_
_entity.id
_entity.type
_entity.pdbx_description
1 polymer ?
#
loop_
_entity_poly.entity_id
_entity_poly.type
_entity_poly.pdbx_seq_one_letter_code
_entity_poly.pdbx_strand_id
1 'polypeptide(L)'
;MPAAEFFNRDPQVMVVCTDILSIVHVGDLLIANRGTGELVFSELKTGEKNLAITAAAEFAIRSGCERFEKLATAGYDKADQKHYERVKRQSQRNETILNTIRDEGGTDPSTGAQVFIHPTEEPSEFWTDTITACYQQLNDTKQWAIGVIDECLYLGVYSSQKMAFIGFQAWMDREKCESPIHNLTDSFFDPGTRPLGATLLPRELREKILRGDILVVMCLDIAKMIELANRIQPGYMSLATKKESSRMRQERAMGDFTLRGLLIKTNEGGGVSMFLGGGFRDRILFDQHRPAQLIAQNMRSSVAFHDKVIALHAATSGTGAPPRESSGTSQNGGG
;
A
#
# COMPACT_ATOMS: atom_id res chain seq x y z
N MET A 1 -3.51 29.36 -6.86
CA MET A 1 -4.56 28.38 -6.58
C MET A 1 -3.94 27.02 -6.82
N PRO A 2 -3.76 26.17 -5.80
CA PRO A 2 -3.25 24.80 -6.00
C PRO A 2 -4.09 24.13 -7.09
N ALA A 3 -3.48 23.56 -8.13
CA ALA A 3 -4.20 23.03 -9.29
C ALA A 3 -5.30 22.02 -8.90
N ALA A 4 -5.11 21.26 -7.84
CA ALA A 4 -6.12 20.36 -7.29
C ALA A 4 -7.38 21.09 -6.78
N GLU A 5 -7.27 22.27 -6.16
CA GLU A 5 -8.43 23.07 -5.72
C GLU A 5 -9.25 23.58 -6.90
N PHE A 6 -8.63 23.80 -8.06
CA PHE A 6 -9.35 24.21 -9.26
C PHE A 6 -10.31 23.10 -9.74
N PHE A 7 -9.81 21.87 -9.82
CA PHE A 7 -10.60 20.71 -10.24
C PHE A 7 -11.64 20.29 -9.18
N ASN A 8 -11.26 20.30 -7.90
CA ASN A 8 -12.14 19.91 -6.78
C ASN A 8 -13.33 20.88 -6.53
N ARG A 9 -13.47 21.95 -7.32
CA ARG A 9 -14.67 22.79 -7.33
C ARG A 9 -15.89 22.07 -7.91
N ASP A 10 -15.65 21.13 -8.82
CA ASP A 10 -16.70 20.26 -9.33
C ASP A 10 -16.88 19.09 -8.35
N PRO A 11 -18.06 18.92 -7.73
CA PRO A 11 -18.31 17.82 -6.80
C PRO A 11 -18.27 16.42 -7.45
N GLN A 12 -18.27 16.33 -8.78
CA GLN A 12 -18.09 15.07 -9.51
C GLN A 12 -16.63 14.74 -9.80
N VAL A 13 -15.71 15.68 -9.58
CA VAL A 13 -14.29 15.49 -9.84
C VAL A 13 -13.53 15.41 -8.53
N MET A 14 -12.76 14.34 -8.39
CA MET A 14 -11.83 14.16 -7.28
C MET A 14 -10.41 14.20 -7.83
N VAL A 15 -9.57 15.04 -7.23
CA VAL A 15 -8.15 15.10 -7.53
C VAL A 15 -7.31 14.67 -6.34
N VAL A 16 -6.39 13.75 -6.60
CA VAL A 16 -5.37 13.30 -5.66
C VAL A 16 -4.03 13.86 -6.15
N CYS A 17 -3.35 14.66 -5.32
CA CYS A 17 -1.97 15.05 -5.60
C CYS A 17 -1.08 13.83 -5.35
N THR A 18 -0.43 13.33 -6.40
CA THR A 18 0.38 12.11 -6.33
C THR A 18 1.82 12.42 -5.95
N ASP A 19 2.30 13.63 -6.27
CA ASP A 19 3.64 14.14 -5.93
C ASP A 19 3.91 14.23 -4.41
N ILE A 20 2.89 14.50 -3.61
CA ILE A 20 2.97 14.53 -2.15
C ILE A 20 2.92 13.13 -1.51
N LEU A 21 2.64 12.09 -2.29
CA LEU A 21 2.55 10.71 -1.81
C LEU A 21 3.87 9.99 -2.11
N SER A 22 4.50 9.44 -1.07
CA SER A 22 5.71 8.62 -1.19
C SER A 22 5.49 7.28 -1.92
N ILE A 23 4.24 6.94 -2.23
CA ILE A 23 3.82 5.66 -2.79
C ILE A 23 3.35 5.74 -4.25
N VAL A 24 3.08 6.94 -4.79
CA VAL A 24 2.63 7.13 -6.18
C VAL A 24 3.63 7.99 -6.95
N HIS A 25 4.62 7.37 -7.58
CA HIS A 25 5.64 8.08 -8.37
C HIS A 25 5.23 8.30 -9.83
N VAL A 26 3.98 8.75 -10.05
CA VAL A 26 3.30 8.71 -11.35
C VAL A 26 2.37 9.92 -11.47
N GLY A 27 2.68 10.83 -12.41
CA GLY A 27 1.98 12.10 -12.55
C GLY A 27 2.13 13.03 -11.35
N ASP A 28 1.71 14.29 -11.52
CA ASP A 28 1.59 15.24 -10.40
C ASP A 28 0.20 15.14 -9.75
N LEU A 29 -0.82 14.87 -10.57
CA LEU A 29 -2.21 14.71 -10.16
C LEU A 29 -2.81 13.43 -10.74
N LEU A 30 -3.63 12.73 -9.95
CA LEU A 30 -4.59 11.75 -10.41
C LEU A 30 -5.99 12.37 -10.34
N ILE A 31 -6.66 12.46 -11.48
CA ILE A 31 -7.98 13.06 -11.64
C ILE A 31 -8.98 11.95 -11.91
N ALA A 32 -9.97 11.81 -11.04
CA ALA A 32 -11.09 10.89 -11.20
C ALA A 32 -12.38 11.70 -11.40
N ASN A 33 -13.04 11.52 -12.54
CA ASN A 33 -14.32 12.15 -12.82
C ASN A 33 -15.44 11.11 -12.72
N ARG A 34 -16.29 11.24 -11.70
CA ARG A 34 -17.41 10.33 -11.45
C ARG A 34 -18.52 10.46 -12.49
N GLY A 35 -18.69 11.65 -13.07
CA GLY A 35 -19.72 11.90 -14.08
C GLY A 35 -19.40 11.22 -15.42
N THR A 36 -18.12 11.14 -15.80
CA THR A 36 -17.68 10.51 -17.05
C THR A 36 -17.09 9.11 -16.86
N GLY A 37 -16.74 8.72 -15.63
CA GLY A 37 -16.00 7.49 -15.32
C GLY A 37 -14.52 7.57 -15.69
N GLU A 38 -14.01 8.75 -16.04
CA GLU A 38 -12.65 8.94 -16.52
C GLU A 38 -11.65 9.00 -15.35
N LEU A 39 -10.52 8.30 -15.51
CA LEU A 39 -9.39 8.32 -14.58
C LEU A 39 -8.12 8.68 -15.36
N VAL A 40 -7.47 9.79 -15.01
CA VAL A 40 -6.34 10.34 -15.76
C VAL A 40 -5.24 10.82 -14.83
N PHE A 41 -3.99 10.49 -15.16
CA PHE A 41 -2.83 11.16 -14.57
C PHE A 41 -2.53 12.45 -15.35
N SER A 42 -2.40 13.57 -14.65
CA SER A 42 -2.04 14.86 -15.22
C SER A 42 -0.70 15.33 -14.66
N GLU A 43 0.17 15.79 -15.55
CA GLU A 43 1.46 16.38 -15.21
C GLU A 43 1.36 17.91 -15.36
N LEU A 44 1.71 18.64 -14.30
CA LEU A 44 1.68 20.09 -14.26
C LEU A 44 2.98 20.64 -14.87
N LYS A 45 2.95 20.86 -16.20
CA LYS A 45 4.06 21.52 -16.93
C LYS A 45 3.75 23.00 -17.18
N THR A 46 4.81 23.81 -17.19
CA THR A 46 4.76 25.22 -17.59
C THR A 46 5.65 25.46 -18.81
N GLY A 47 5.27 26.44 -19.64
CA GLY A 47 5.98 26.84 -20.86
C GLY A 47 5.48 26.16 -22.14
N GLU A 48 5.28 26.95 -23.20
CA GLU A 48 4.69 26.51 -24.47
C GLU A 48 5.46 25.36 -25.14
N LYS A 49 6.80 25.43 -25.11
CA LYS A 49 7.67 24.38 -25.68
C LYS A 49 7.45 23.02 -24.99
N ASN A 50 7.32 23.02 -23.66
CA ASN A 50 7.09 21.79 -22.90
C ASN A 50 5.71 21.21 -23.21
N LEU A 51 4.68 22.06 -23.29
CA LEU A 51 3.32 21.64 -23.66
C LEU A 51 3.28 21.03 -25.06
N ALA A 52 3.99 21.62 -26.03
CA ALA A 52 4.05 21.09 -27.40
C ALA A 52 4.73 19.72 -27.47
N ILE A 53 5.86 19.55 -26.77
CA ILE A 53 6.58 18.26 -26.69
C ILE A 53 5.69 17.19 -26.04
N THR A 54 5.00 17.53 -24.94
CA THR A 54 4.09 16.62 -24.25
C THR A 54 2.92 16.20 -25.14
N ALA A 55 2.25 17.16 -25.79
CA ALA A 55 1.13 16.88 -26.68
C ALA A 55 1.55 15.98 -27.85
N ALA A 56 2.73 16.20 -28.42
CA ALA A 56 3.28 15.35 -29.48
C ALA A 56 3.53 13.91 -28.97
N ALA A 57 4.14 13.75 -27.79
CA ALA A 57 4.42 12.43 -27.22
C ALA A 57 3.13 11.64 -26.90
N GLU A 58 2.15 12.30 -26.27
CA GLU A 58 0.85 11.70 -25.96
C GLU A 58 0.07 11.32 -27.23
N PHE A 59 0.12 12.16 -28.27
CA PHE A 59 -0.49 11.84 -29.55
C PHE A 59 0.18 10.63 -30.20
N ALA A 60 1.52 10.59 -30.24
CA ALA A 60 2.25 9.48 -30.83
C ALA A 60 1.94 8.13 -30.17
N ILE A 61 1.75 8.11 -28.84
CA ILE A 61 1.33 6.90 -28.11
C ILE A 61 -0.09 6.51 -28.50
N ARG A 62 -1.06 7.43 -28.35
CA ARG A 62 -2.47 7.15 -28.63
C ARG A 62 -2.71 6.73 -30.08
N SER A 63 -1.99 7.33 -31.02
CA SER A 63 -2.17 7.07 -32.44
C SER A 63 -1.35 5.88 -32.96
N GLY A 64 -0.32 5.44 -32.23
CA GLY A 64 0.63 4.42 -32.68
C GLY A 64 1.33 4.74 -34.01
N CYS A 65 1.40 6.02 -34.41
CA CYS A 65 1.80 6.40 -35.76
C CYS A 65 3.29 6.74 -35.84
N GLU A 66 4.10 5.79 -36.29
CA GLU A 66 5.55 6.00 -36.46
C GLU A 66 5.89 7.16 -37.41
N ARG A 67 5.06 7.38 -38.43
CA ARG A 67 5.26 8.48 -39.38
C ARG A 67 5.07 9.84 -38.73
N PHE A 68 4.05 9.98 -37.89
CA PHE A 68 3.85 11.20 -37.10
C PHE A 68 5.04 11.42 -36.17
N GLU A 69 5.48 10.39 -35.45
CA GLU A 69 6.60 10.49 -34.52
C GLU A 69 7.89 10.97 -35.20
N LYS A 70 8.22 10.42 -36.38
CA LYS A 70 9.37 10.88 -37.18
C LYS A 70 9.24 12.34 -37.61
N LEU A 71 8.04 12.80 -37.97
CA LEU A 71 7.81 14.19 -38.37
C LEU A 71 7.84 15.15 -37.18
N ALA A 72 7.22 14.78 -36.06
CA ALA A 72 7.14 15.59 -34.85
C ALA A 72 8.51 15.80 -34.20
N THR A 73 9.41 14.82 -34.31
CA THR A 73 10.75 14.86 -33.69
C THR A 73 11.87 15.32 -34.63
N ALA A 74 11.58 15.54 -35.92
CA ALA A 74 12.59 15.84 -36.94
C ALA A 74 13.44 17.09 -36.66
N GLY A 75 12.84 18.09 -36.00
CA GLY A 75 13.49 19.37 -35.66
C GLY A 75 14.00 19.47 -34.22
N TYR A 76 13.90 18.40 -33.43
CA TYR A 76 14.28 18.44 -32.01
C TYR A 76 15.78 18.39 -31.85
N ASP A 77 16.31 19.25 -30.98
CA ASP A 77 17.68 19.13 -30.51
C ASP A 77 17.84 17.93 -29.56
N LYS A 78 19.07 17.65 -29.12
CA LYS A 78 19.35 16.52 -28.21
C LYS A 78 18.61 16.62 -26.87
N ALA A 79 18.34 17.83 -26.38
CA ALA A 79 17.64 18.04 -25.12
C ALA A 79 16.13 17.76 -25.29
N ASP A 80 15.55 18.25 -26.39
CA ASP A 80 14.15 18.06 -26.74
C ASP A 80 13.84 16.60 -27.08
N GLN A 81 14.74 15.90 -27.78
CA GLN A 81 14.60 14.45 -28.02
C GLN A 81 14.58 13.66 -26.70
N LYS A 82 15.50 13.96 -25.78
CA LYS A 82 15.51 13.33 -24.46
C LYS A 82 14.24 13.65 -23.67
N HIS A 83 13.76 14.88 -23.75
CA HIS A 83 12.52 15.29 -23.09
C HIS A 83 11.32 14.52 -23.66
N TYR A 84 11.19 14.47 -24.98
CA TYR A 84 10.15 13.71 -25.67
C TYR A 84 10.17 12.23 -25.29
N GLU A 85 11.33 11.56 -25.33
CA GLU A 85 11.46 10.16 -24.92
C GLU A 85 11.11 9.92 -23.44
N ARG A 86 11.44 10.88 -22.58
CA ARG A 86 11.07 10.83 -21.15
C ARG A 86 9.57 10.92 -20.99
N VAL A 87 8.92 11.90 -21.63
CA VAL A 87 7.47 12.07 -21.56
C VAL A 87 6.76 10.85 -22.13
N LYS A 88 7.21 10.34 -23.28
CA LYS A 88 6.65 9.13 -23.89
C LYS A 88 6.67 7.93 -22.93
N ARG A 89 7.81 7.68 -22.27
CA ARG A 89 7.94 6.60 -21.26
C ARG A 89 7.04 6.83 -20.05
N GLN A 90 6.92 8.08 -19.58
CA GLN A 90 6.04 8.42 -18.47
C GLN A 90 4.57 8.17 -18.84
N SER A 91 4.11 8.64 -20.00
CA SER A 91 2.74 8.43 -20.47
C SER A 91 2.39 6.95 -20.64
N GLN A 92 3.31 6.12 -21.19
CA GLN A 92 3.13 4.67 -21.27
C GLN A 92 3.01 4.02 -19.88
N ARG A 93 3.86 4.44 -18.93
CA ARG A 93 3.78 3.97 -17.54
C ARG A 93 2.44 4.34 -16.89
N ASN A 94 1.98 5.57 -17.11
CA ASN A 94 0.70 6.05 -16.61
C ASN A 94 -0.45 5.20 -17.15
N GLU A 95 -0.45 4.89 -18.45
CA GLU A 95 -1.47 4.05 -19.09
C GLU A 95 -1.50 2.63 -18.49
N THR A 96 -0.34 1.98 -18.31
CA THR A 96 -0.25 0.66 -17.66
C THR A 96 -0.82 0.68 -16.25
N ILE A 97 -0.57 1.74 -15.49
CA ILE A 97 -1.06 1.87 -14.10
C ILE A 97 -2.56 2.16 -14.08
N LEU A 98 -3.06 3.01 -14.97
CA LEU A 98 -4.50 3.23 -15.12
C LEU A 98 -5.24 1.95 -15.49
N ASN A 99 -4.69 1.16 -16.42
CA ASN A 99 -5.22 -0.16 -16.76
C ASN A 99 -5.19 -1.08 -15.55
N THR A 100 -4.09 -1.11 -14.78
CA THR A 100 -3.98 -1.92 -13.56
C THR A 100 -5.05 -1.54 -12.52
N ILE A 101 -5.33 -0.24 -12.35
CA ILE A 101 -6.38 0.24 -11.43
C ILE A 101 -7.76 -0.16 -11.95
N ARG A 102 -8.05 0.11 -13.23
CA ARG A 102 -9.35 -0.15 -13.86
C ARG A 102 -9.67 -1.64 -13.91
N ASP A 103 -8.68 -2.46 -14.21
CA ASP A 103 -8.83 -3.89 -14.45
C ASP A 103 -8.64 -4.70 -13.14
N GLU A 104 -8.55 -4.01 -11.99
CA GLU A 104 -8.35 -4.57 -10.65
C GLU A 104 -7.12 -5.49 -10.53
N GLY A 105 -6.11 -5.22 -11.34
CA GLY A 105 -4.91 -6.02 -11.44
C GLY A 105 -4.19 -5.82 -12.77
N GLY A 106 -2.94 -6.23 -12.83
CA GLY A 106 -2.06 -5.97 -13.96
C GLY A 106 -0.62 -6.24 -13.61
N THR A 107 0.29 -5.79 -14.47
CA THR A 107 1.73 -5.97 -14.27
C THR A 107 2.36 -4.67 -13.82
N ASP A 108 3.10 -4.68 -12.70
CA ASP A 108 3.86 -3.51 -12.27
C ASP A 108 4.91 -3.17 -13.34
N PRO A 109 4.84 -1.98 -13.96
CA PRO A 109 5.77 -1.59 -15.02
C PRO A 109 7.23 -1.49 -14.55
N SER A 110 7.47 -1.43 -13.23
CA SER A 110 8.80 -1.27 -12.64
C SER A 110 9.50 -2.61 -12.41
N THR A 111 8.77 -3.61 -11.90
CA THR A 111 9.32 -4.92 -11.52
C THR A 111 8.90 -6.07 -12.43
N GLY A 112 7.85 -5.89 -13.24
CA GLY A 112 7.24 -6.97 -14.01
C GLY A 112 6.42 -7.95 -13.16
N ALA A 113 6.24 -7.67 -11.85
CA ALA A 113 5.44 -8.51 -10.97
C ALA A 113 3.95 -8.39 -11.29
N GLN A 114 3.20 -9.48 -11.15
CA GLN A 114 1.75 -9.42 -11.21
C GLN A 114 1.19 -8.81 -9.93
N VAL A 115 0.26 -7.88 -10.11
CA VAL A 115 -0.42 -7.12 -9.07
C VAL A 115 -1.91 -7.43 -9.17
N PHE A 116 -2.53 -7.66 -8.02
CA PHE A 116 -3.97 -7.83 -7.90
C PHE A 116 -4.50 -6.80 -6.92
N ILE A 117 -5.52 -6.06 -7.32
CA ILE A 117 -6.22 -5.11 -6.47
C ILE A 117 -7.50 -5.80 -6.02
N HIS A 118 -7.60 -6.07 -4.74
CA HIS A 118 -8.79 -6.69 -4.17
C HIS A 118 -9.76 -5.58 -3.73
N PRO A 119 -10.92 -5.41 -4.39
CA PRO A 119 -11.92 -4.48 -3.90
C PRO A 119 -12.32 -4.91 -2.48
N THR A 120 -12.22 -3.97 -1.55
CA THR A 120 -12.66 -4.20 -0.18
C THR A 120 -14.05 -3.58 -0.05
N GLU A 121 -15.07 -4.42 0.14
CA GLU A 121 -16.46 -3.96 0.26
C GLU A 121 -16.72 -3.18 1.56
N GLU A 122 -15.87 -3.41 2.58
CA GLU A 122 -15.99 -2.74 3.86
C GLU A 122 -15.07 -1.52 3.95
N PRO A 123 -15.59 -0.38 4.44
CA PRO A 123 -14.76 0.79 4.70
C PRO A 123 -13.68 0.45 5.73
N SER A 124 -12.50 1.06 5.55
CA SER A 124 -11.46 0.99 6.56
C SER A 124 -11.91 1.70 7.84
N GLU A 125 -11.70 1.04 8.98
CA GLU A 125 -11.86 1.67 10.29
C GLU A 125 -10.52 2.16 10.82
N PHE A 126 -10.55 3.37 11.38
CA PHE A 126 -9.38 4.04 11.93
C PHE A 126 -9.55 4.28 13.43
N TRP A 127 -8.44 4.34 14.16
CA TRP A 127 -8.42 4.70 15.58
C TRP A 127 -7.99 6.17 15.83
N THR A 128 -8.06 7.00 14.79
CA THR A 128 -7.83 8.46 14.85
C THR A 128 -8.65 9.14 15.95
N ASP A 129 -9.89 8.70 16.15
CA ASP A 129 -10.78 9.22 17.18
C ASP A 129 -10.23 8.98 18.59
N THR A 130 -9.56 7.85 18.81
CA THR A 130 -8.92 7.52 20.09
C THR A 130 -7.76 8.47 20.39
N ILE A 131 -6.90 8.79 19.42
CA ILE A 131 -5.84 9.80 19.60
C ILE A 131 -6.48 11.15 19.93
N THR A 132 -7.50 11.53 19.17
CA THR A 132 -8.16 12.83 19.30
C THR A 132 -8.81 12.96 20.68
N ALA A 133 -9.50 11.93 21.15
CA ALA A 133 -10.10 11.89 22.48
C ALA A 133 -9.05 11.92 23.60
N CYS A 134 -7.90 11.28 23.42
CA CYS A 134 -6.78 11.37 24.36
C CYS A 134 -6.21 12.79 24.41
N TYR A 135 -5.99 13.41 23.25
CA TYR A 135 -5.50 14.78 23.15
C TYR A 135 -6.45 15.78 23.83
N GLN A 136 -7.76 15.63 23.63
CA GLN A 136 -8.77 16.50 24.26
C GLN A 136 -8.81 16.42 25.79
N GLN A 137 -8.27 15.35 26.40
CA GLN A 137 -8.17 15.24 27.84
C GLN A 137 -7.00 16.04 28.43
N LEU A 138 -6.06 16.49 27.59
CA LEU A 138 -4.88 17.20 28.04
C LEU A 138 -5.23 18.63 28.46
N ASN A 139 -4.63 19.08 29.55
CA ASN A 139 -4.71 20.45 30.03
C ASN A 139 -3.51 20.76 30.94
N ASP A 140 -3.46 21.95 31.53
CA ASP A 140 -2.35 22.41 32.37
C ASP A 140 -2.03 21.47 33.55
N THR A 141 -3.03 20.73 34.04
CA THR A 141 -2.87 19.80 35.17
C THR A 141 -2.74 18.33 34.73
N LYS A 142 -3.28 17.98 33.56
CA LYS A 142 -3.27 16.62 33.00
C LYS A 142 -2.41 16.60 31.74
N GLN A 143 -1.15 16.23 31.90
CA GLN A 143 -0.15 16.23 30.83
C GLN A 143 -0.08 14.93 30.00
N TRP A 144 -0.96 13.98 30.29
CA TRP A 144 -1.00 12.70 29.59
C TRP A 144 -2.41 12.10 29.54
N ALA A 145 -2.64 11.29 28.53
CA ALA A 145 -3.80 10.41 28.39
C ALA A 145 -3.38 9.13 27.66
N ILE A 146 -4.03 8.02 27.97
CA ILE A 146 -3.74 6.71 27.36
C ILE A 146 -5.02 6.08 26.82
N GLY A 147 -4.86 5.21 25.84
CA GLY A 147 -5.92 4.40 25.27
C GLY A 147 -5.39 3.01 24.89
N VAL A 148 -6.31 2.05 24.77
CA VAL A 148 -6.00 0.71 24.25
C VAL A 148 -6.98 0.44 23.11
N ILE A 149 -6.46 0.09 21.94
CA ILE A 149 -7.22 -0.19 20.74
C ILE A 149 -7.16 -1.69 20.48
N ASP A 150 -8.33 -2.31 20.34
CA ASP A 150 -8.53 -3.73 20.06
C ASP A 150 -7.71 -4.66 20.99
N GLU A 151 -7.50 -4.21 22.23
CA GLU A 151 -6.76 -4.90 23.30
C GLU A 151 -5.28 -5.20 23.00
N CYS A 152 -4.76 -4.81 21.83
CA CYS A 152 -3.39 -5.14 21.40
C CYS A 152 -2.56 -3.91 20.98
N LEU A 153 -3.16 -2.74 20.77
CA LEU A 153 -2.44 -1.50 20.50
C LEU A 153 -2.55 -0.56 21.68
N TYR A 154 -1.44 -0.37 22.40
CA TYR A 154 -1.35 0.63 23.44
C TYR A 154 -1.00 1.98 22.84
N LEU A 155 -1.69 3.02 23.28
CA LEU A 155 -1.55 4.39 22.82
C LEU A 155 -1.37 5.32 24.02
N GLY A 156 -0.41 6.22 23.94
CA GLY A 156 -0.25 7.32 24.89
C GLY A 156 -0.04 8.65 24.19
N VAL A 157 -0.75 9.68 24.65
CA VAL A 157 -0.63 11.05 24.18
C VAL A 157 -0.13 11.92 25.34
N TYR A 158 0.95 12.65 25.12
CA TYR A 158 1.68 13.36 26.16
C TYR A 158 2.03 14.78 25.72
N SER A 159 1.90 15.76 26.62
CA SER A 159 2.47 17.11 26.46
C SER A 159 3.82 17.28 27.14
N SER A 160 4.35 16.23 27.78
CA SER A 160 5.66 16.21 28.46
C SER A 160 6.52 15.07 27.96
N GLN A 161 7.70 15.39 27.41
CA GLN A 161 8.62 14.40 26.85
C GLN A 161 9.12 13.40 27.89
N LYS A 162 9.43 13.87 29.10
CA LYS A 162 9.87 13.01 30.20
C LYS A 162 8.80 11.98 30.58
N MET A 163 7.53 12.41 30.63
CA MET A 163 6.40 11.52 30.92
C MET A 163 6.14 10.54 29.79
N ALA A 164 6.27 10.97 28.54
CA ALA A 164 6.11 10.09 27.39
C ALA A 164 7.09 8.92 27.44
N PHE A 165 8.38 9.20 27.72
CA PHE A 165 9.40 8.15 27.75
C PHE A 165 9.27 7.25 28.99
N ILE A 166 9.29 7.84 30.19
CA ILE A 166 9.32 7.08 31.45
C ILE A 166 7.96 6.45 31.74
N GLY A 167 6.88 7.23 31.56
CA GLY A 167 5.52 6.78 31.88
C GLY A 167 5.03 5.69 30.94
N PHE A 168 5.25 5.84 29.64
CA PHE A 168 4.84 4.82 28.68
C PHE A 168 5.66 3.54 28.81
N GLN A 169 6.99 3.64 28.98
CA GLN A 169 7.84 2.46 29.22
C GLN A 169 7.40 1.72 30.50
N ALA A 170 7.18 2.43 31.61
CA ALA A 170 6.72 1.80 32.85
C ALA A 170 5.35 1.11 32.69
N TRP A 171 4.47 1.67 31.86
CA TRP A 171 3.21 1.02 31.51
C TRP A 171 3.45 -0.25 30.67
N MET A 172 4.32 -0.20 29.66
CA MET A 172 4.65 -1.37 28.83
C MET A 172 5.32 -2.49 29.63
N ASP A 173 6.20 -2.15 30.58
CA ASP A 173 6.83 -3.11 31.49
C ASP A 173 5.79 -3.80 32.37
N ARG A 174 4.79 -3.05 32.87
CA ARG A 174 3.67 -3.60 33.64
C ARG A 174 2.81 -4.55 32.82
N GLU A 175 2.49 -4.17 31.58
CA GLU A 175 1.73 -5.00 30.65
C GLU A 175 2.55 -6.16 30.07
N LYS A 176 3.87 -6.13 30.28
CA LYS A 176 4.84 -7.07 29.69
C LYS A 176 4.80 -7.03 28.15
N CYS A 177 4.57 -5.86 27.54
CA CYS A 177 4.68 -5.64 26.08
C CYS A 177 6.17 -5.77 25.72
N GLU A 178 6.54 -6.84 25.00
CA GLU A 178 7.92 -7.02 24.51
C GLU A 178 8.14 -6.41 23.11
N SER A 179 7.11 -5.78 22.57
CA SER A 179 7.15 -5.19 21.23
C SER A 179 7.79 -3.79 21.26
N PRO A 180 8.40 -3.32 20.17
CA PRO A 180 9.00 -1.98 20.12
C PRO A 180 7.99 -0.87 20.39
N ILE A 181 8.44 0.16 21.08
CA ILE A 181 7.68 1.41 21.25
C ILE A 181 8.03 2.33 20.08
N HIS A 182 6.99 2.90 19.47
CA HIS A 182 7.08 3.83 18.36
C HIS A 182 6.52 5.19 18.75
N ASN A 183 7.10 6.25 18.21
CA ASN A 183 6.47 7.57 18.17
C ASN A 183 5.78 7.74 16.82
N LEU A 184 4.62 8.41 16.76
CA LEU A 184 3.96 8.72 15.50
C LEU A 184 4.89 9.46 14.53
N THR A 185 5.83 10.26 15.03
CA THR A 185 6.83 10.96 14.20
C THR A 185 7.84 10.04 13.53
N ASP A 186 7.96 8.78 13.96
CA ASP A 186 8.83 7.79 13.30
C ASP A 186 8.40 7.56 11.84
N SER A 187 7.10 7.76 11.54
CA SER A 187 6.55 7.74 10.18
C SER A 187 7.22 8.72 9.22
N PHE A 188 7.85 9.80 9.71
CA PHE A 188 8.46 10.81 8.83
C PHE A 188 9.64 10.26 8.04
N PHE A 189 10.23 9.16 8.52
CA PHE A 189 11.36 8.50 7.91
C PHE A 189 11.00 7.20 7.19
N ASP A 190 9.70 6.83 7.20
CA ASP A 190 9.21 5.62 6.53
C ASP A 190 8.44 5.99 5.25
N PRO A 191 9.04 5.75 4.06
CA PRO A 191 8.38 6.06 2.79
C PRO A 191 7.14 5.19 2.53
N GLY A 192 6.97 4.07 3.25
CA GLY A 192 5.80 3.19 3.15
C GLY A 192 4.58 3.68 3.92
N THR A 193 4.71 4.77 4.69
CA THR A 193 3.62 5.29 5.53
C THR A 193 2.99 6.54 4.97
N ARG A 194 1.74 6.81 5.36
CA ARG A 194 1.05 8.05 5.02
C ARG A 194 1.73 9.23 5.72
N PRO A 195 2.09 10.31 5.00
CA PRO A 195 2.61 11.52 5.63
C PRO A 195 1.63 12.10 6.65
N LEU A 196 2.14 12.68 7.75
CA LEU A 196 1.30 13.26 8.81
C LEU A 196 0.24 14.24 8.28
N GLY A 197 0.60 15.03 7.25
CA GLY A 197 -0.30 15.97 6.59
C GLY A 197 -1.52 15.32 5.92
N ALA A 198 -1.43 14.04 5.54
CA ALA A 198 -2.51 13.28 4.92
C ALA A 198 -3.29 12.41 5.93
N THR A 199 -2.91 12.39 7.21
CA THR A 199 -3.67 11.68 8.25
C THR A 199 -5.02 12.35 8.54
N LEU A 200 -5.94 11.60 9.13
CA LEU A 200 -7.28 12.08 9.52
C LEU A 200 -7.27 12.93 10.80
N LEU A 201 -6.09 13.23 11.36
CA LEU A 201 -5.96 13.97 12.61
C LEU A 201 -6.40 15.44 12.47
N PRO A 202 -7.00 16.04 13.51
CA PRO A 202 -7.29 17.47 13.54
C PRO A 202 -6.05 18.30 13.22
N ARG A 203 -6.22 19.38 12.46
CA ARG A 203 -5.10 20.24 12.03
C ARG A 203 -4.24 20.72 13.20
N GLU A 204 -4.88 21.19 14.28
CA GLU A 204 -4.18 21.68 15.46
C GLU A 204 -3.28 20.60 16.10
N LEU A 205 -3.80 19.37 16.19
CA LEU A 205 -3.05 18.24 16.73
C LEU A 205 -1.85 17.89 15.83
N ARG A 206 -2.04 17.85 14.50
CA ARG A 206 -0.94 17.63 13.55
C ARG A 206 0.16 18.67 13.71
N GLU A 207 -0.20 19.95 13.83
CA GLU A 207 0.76 21.05 14.01
C GLU A 207 1.54 20.94 15.33
N LYS A 208 0.87 20.55 16.42
CA LYS A 208 1.52 20.32 17.72
C LYS A 208 2.45 19.11 17.72
N ILE A 209 2.07 18.02 17.05
CA ILE A 209 2.91 16.84 16.85
C ILE A 209 4.16 17.21 16.03
N LEU A 210 3.97 17.96 14.94
CA LEU A 210 5.07 18.39 14.08
C LEU A 210 6.09 19.27 14.83
N ARG A 211 5.64 20.12 15.76
CA ARG A 211 6.52 20.94 16.61
C ARG A 211 7.13 20.19 17.78
N GLY A 212 6.66 18.98 18.08
CA GLY A 212 7.05 18.21 19.27
C GLY A 212 6.40 18.70 20.57
N ASP A 213 5.37 19.56 20.49
CA ASP A 213 4.57 20.02 21.64
C ASP A 213 3.75 18.86 22.23
N ILE A 214 3.34 17.93 21.37
CA ILE A 214 2.60 16.72 21.71
C ILE A 214 3.35 15.51 21.15
N LEU A 215 3.54 14.50 22.00
CA LEU A 215 4.07 13.21 21.61
C LEU A 215 2.96 12.17 21.61
N VAL A 216 2.94 11.35 20.57
CA VAL A 216 2.04 10.21 20.45
C VAL A 216 2.89 8.95 20.37
N VAL A 217 2.89 8.15 21.44
CA VAL A 217 3.68 6.92 21.55
C VAL A 217 2.78 5.69 21.56
N MET A 218 3.26 4.61 20.96
CA MET A 218 2.48 3.41 20.67
C MET A 218 3.29 2.13 20.88
N CYS A 219 2.68 1.06 21.39
CA CYS A 219 3.23 -0.31 21.39
C CYS A 219 2.16 -1.23 20.80
N LEU A 220 2.42 -1.83 19.65
CA LEU A 220 1.59 -2.92 19.13
C LEU A 220 2.07 -4.22 19.77
N ASP A 221 1.33 -4.74 20.74
CA ASP A 221 1.60 -6.02 21.38
C ASP A 221 1.31 -7.15 20.40
N ILE A 222 2.36 -7.66 19.77
CA ILE A 222 2.27 -8.72 18.76
C ILE A 222 1.64 -9.99 19.34
N ALA A 223 1.89 -10.31 20.61
CA ALA A 223 1.31 -11.50 21.23
C ALA A 223 -0.22 -11.35 21.34
N LYS A 224 -0.69 -10.22 21.86
CA LYS A 224 -2.13 -9.92 21.94
C LYS A 224 -2.78 -9.76 20.57
N MET A 225 -2.05 -9.27 19.57
CA MET A 225 -2.54 -9.18 18.19
C MET A 225 -2.76 -10.60 17.59
N ILE A 226 -1.83 -11.53 17.83
CA ILE A 226 -1.97 -12.94 17.42
C ILE A 226 -3.19 -13.56 18.11
N GLU A 227 -3.39 -13.28 19.41
CA GLU A 227 -4.57 -13.74 20.15
C GLU A 227 -5.87 -13.15 19.58
N LEU A 228 -5.89 -11.85 19.28
CA LEU A 228 -7.02 -11.19 18.61
C LEU A 228 -7.35 -11.86 17.27
N ALA A 229 -6.34 -12.09 16.43
CA ALA A 229 -6.54 -12.77 15.15
C ALA A 229 -7.09 -14.18 15.32
N ASN A 230 -6.60 -14.93 16.31
CA ASN A 230 -7.07 -16.29 16.59
C ASN A 230 -8.44 -16.35 17.27
N ARG A 231 -8.89 -15.27 17.92
CA ARG A 231 -10.30 -15.13 18.36
C ARG A 231 -11.24 -14.94 17.18
N ILE A 232 -10.81 -14.20 16.16
CA ILE A 232 -11.58 -13.99 14.92
C ILE A 232 -11.63 -15.30 14.11
N GLN A 233 -10.47 -15.92 13.88
CA GLN A 233 -10.37 -17.21 13.18
C GLN A 233 -9.31 -18.10 13.86
N PRO A 234 -9.71 -19.20 14.52
CA PRO A 234 -8.78 -20.08 15.23
C PRO A 234 -7.64 -20.59 14.34
N GLY A 235 -6.40 -20.41 14.80
CA GLY A 235 -5.20 -20.89 14.11
C GLY A 235 -4.80 -20.06 12.88
N TYR A 236 -5.43 -18.90 12.67
CA TYR A 236 -5.10 -18.02 11.55
C TYR A 236 -3.70 -17.42 11.68
N MET A 237 -3.31 -16.92 12.86
CA MET A 237 -2.03 -16.23 13.03
C MET A 237 -1.15 -16.96 14.04
N SER A 238 0.15 -17.05 13.75
CA SER A 238 1.12 -17.67 14.65
C SER A 238 2.53 -17.11 14.45
N LEU A 239 3.42 -17.38 15.40
CA LEU A 239 4.85 -17.17 15.20
C LEU A 239 5.41 -18.29 14.34
N ALA A 240 6.29 -17.91 13.41
CA ALA A 240 7.10 -18.85 12.66
C ALA A 240 8.14 -19.51 13.57
N THR A 241 8.59 -20.69 13.16
CA THR A 241 9.74 -21.35 13.78
C THR A 241 11.04 -20.59 13.47
N LYS A 242 12.10 -20.83 14.25
CA LYS A 242 13.45 -20.30 13.97
C LYS A 242 13.94 -20.67 12.57
N LYS A 243 13.67 -21.91 12.14
CA LYS A 243 14.07 -22.43 10.82
C LYS A 243 13.33 -21.71 9.69
N GLU A 244 12.01 -21.57 9.82
CA GLU A 244 11.19 -20.82 8.85
C GLU A 244 11.63 -19.35 8.74
N SER A 245 11.83 -18.69 9.89
CA SER A 245 12.24 -17.28 9.94
C SER A 245 13.62 -17.05 9.30
N SER A 246 14.58 -17.94 9.57
CA SER A 246 15.93 -17.86 8.98
C SER A 246 15.90 -18.04 7.47
N ARG A 247 15.17 -19.06 6.98
CA ARG A 247 15.02 -19.32 5.54
C ARG A 247 14.41 -18.11 4.83
N MET A 248 13.31 -17.58 5.34
CA MET A 248 12.63 -16.45 4.70
C MET A 248 13.51 -15.20 4.62
N ARG A 249 14.33 -14.92 5.64
CA ARG A 249 15.27 -13.78 5.64
C ARG A 249 16.41 -13.94 4.63
N GLN A 250 16.77 -15.17 4.27
CA GLN A 250 17.76 -15.44 3.23
C GLN A 250 17.16 -15.26 1.83
N GLU A 251 15.91 -15.69 1.66
CA GLU A 251 15.21 -15.64 0.37
C GLU A 251 14.68 -14.24 0.04
N ARG A 252 14.29 -13.46 1.04
CA ARG A 252 13.66 -12.15 0.87
C ARG A 252 14.15 -11.17 1.94
N ALA A 253 14.25 -9.90 1.56
CA ALA A 253 14.41 -8.82 2.53
C ALA A 253 13.11 -8.70 3.35
N MET A 254 13.06 -9.40 4.48
CA MET A 254 11.95 -9.32 5.42
C MET A 254 12.20 -8.15 6.38
N GLY A 255 11.15 -7.35 6.62
CA GLY A 255 11.19 -6.25 7.59
C GLY A 255 11.34 -6.72 9.04
N ASP A 256 11.28 -5.76 9.96
CA ASP A 256 11.50 -5.92 11.39
C ASP A 256 10.25 -6.33 12.19
N PHE A 257 9.14 -6.65 11.51
CA PHE A 257 7.89 -7.06 12.16
C PHE A 257 7.99 -8.47 12.76
N THR A 258 8.50 -8.54 13.98
CA THR A 258 8.85 -9.78 14.66
C THR A 258 8.61 -9.72 16.16
N LEU A 259 8.37 -10.89 16.76
CA LEU A 259 8.36 -11.05 18.22
C LEU A 259 9.49 -12.00 18.61
N ARG A 260 10.42 -11.53 19.46
CA ARG A 260 11.62 -12.28 19.86
C ARG A 260 12.45 -12.78 18.66
N GLY A 261 12.48 -11.99 17.59
CA GLY A 261 13.17 -12.31 16.35
C GLY A 261 12.48 -13.36 15.45
N LEU A 262 11.29 -13.83 15.82
CA LEU A 262 10.48 -14.73 14.99
C LEU A 262 9.51 -13.94 14.12
N LEU A 263 9.43 -14.31 12.83
CA LEU A 263 8.46 -13.72 11.91
C LEU A 263 7.03 -14.13 12.30
N ILE A 264 6.06 -13.30 11.94
CA ILE A 264 4.64 -13.62 12.09
C ILE A 264 4.14 -14.23 10.79
N LYS A 265 3.38 -15.32 10.89
CA LYS A 265 2.77 -15.99 9.73
C LYS A 265 1.27 -16.12 9.87
N THR A 266 0.57 -16.02 8.74
CA THR A 266 -0.85 -16.32 8.59
C THR A 266 -1.01 -17.70 7.95
N ASN A 267 -2.08 -18.40 8.31
CA ASN A 267 -2.49 -19.68 7.75
C ASN A 267 -3.73 -19.45 6.89
N GLU A 268 -3.55 -19.56 5.58
CA GLU A 268 -4.56 -19.21 4.59
C GLU A 268 -5.47 -20.40 4.22
N GLY A 269 -5.37 -21.50 4.97
CA GLY A 269 -6.03 -22.75 4.63
C GLY A 269 -5.25 -23.56 3.59
N GLY A 270 -5.64 -24.82 3.38
CA GLY A 270 -4.99 -25.71 2.41
C GLY A 270 -3.51 -26.01 2.66
N GLY A 271 -2.98 -25.72 3.86
CA GLY A 271 -1.56 -25.87 4.20
C GLY A 271 -0.66 -24.73 3.70
N VAL A 272 -1.23 -23.66 3.14
CA VAL A 272 -0.49 -22.49 2.69
C VAL A 272 -0.31 -21.51 3.85
N SER A 273 0.92 -21.01 4.01
CA SER A 273 1.22 -19.95 4.97
C SER A 273 1.90 -18.78 4.30
N MET A 274 1.56 -17.58 4.74
CA MET A 274 2.17 -16.33 4.31
C MET A 274 2.83 -15.64 5.49
N PHE A 275 3.83 -14.81 5.23
CA PHE A 275 4.52 -14.04 6.26
C PHE A 275 4.06 -12.58 6.21
N LEU A 276 3.75 -12.01 7.37
CA LEU A 276 3.41 -10.60 7.47
C LEU A 276 4.67 -9.74 7.47
N GLY A 277 4.68 -8.71 6.62
CA GLY A 277 5.77 -7.74 6.54
C GLY A 277 5.53 -6.48 7.39
N GLY A 278 6.54 -5.62 7.46
CA GLY A 278 6.50 -4.33 8.17
C GLY A 278 5.29 -3.47 7.83
N GLY A 279 4.92 -3.39 6.55
CA GLY A 279 3.78 -2.59 6.10
C GLY A 279 2.44 -2.95 6.77
N PHE A 280 2.26 -4.18 7.28
CA PHE A 280 1.07 -4.52 8.06
C PHE A 280 1.05 -3.80 9.42
N ARG A 281 2.19 -3.80 10.12
CA ARG A 281 2.39 -3.02 11.36
C ARG A 281 2.27 -1.53 11.08
N ASP A 282 2.89 -1.05 10.01
CA ASP A 282 2.97 0.38 9.71
C ASP A 282 1.60 0.98 9.40
N ARG A 283 0.72 0.20 8.75
CA ARG A 283 -0.70 0.58 8.57
C ARG A 283 -1.45 0.70 9.90
N ILE A 284 -1.14 -0.17 10.87
CA ILE A 284 -1.74 -0.09 12.20
C ILE A 284 -1.23 1.15 12.92
N LEU A 285 0.09 1.34 13.00
CA LEU A 285 0.73 2.37 13.81
C LEU A 285 0.63 3.78 13.23
N PHE A 286 0.85 3.93 11.92
CA PHE A 286 1.07 5.25 11.30
C PHE A 286 -0.11 5.67 10.42
N ASP A 287 -0.70 4.73 9.67
CA ASP A 287 -1.92 5.00 8.89
C ASP A 287 -3.19 4.92 9.74
N GLN A 288 -3.05 4.56 11.01
CA GLN A 288 -4.09 4.54 12.04
C GLN A 288 -5.22 3.54 11.79
N HIS A 289 -4.97 2.46 11.05
CA HIS A 289 -5.95 1.38 10.87
C HIS A 289 -6.16 0.61 12.17
N ARG A 290 -7.42 0.26 12.46
CA ARG A 290 -7.75 -0.62 13.60
C ARG A 290 -7.18 -2.03 13.38
N PRO A 291 -6.44 -2.59 14.35
CA PRO A 291 -5.91 -3.96 14.26
C PRO A 291 -6.96 -5.00 13.87
N ALA A 292 -8.12 -5.03 14.54
CA ALA A 292 -9.15 -6.03 14.30
C ALA A 292 -9.68 -5.97 12.86
N GLN A 293 -9.95 -4.77 12.36
CA GLN A 293 -10.47 -4.56 11.01
C GLN A 293 -9.44 -4.92 9.95
N LEU A 294 -8.17 -4.52 10.13
CA LEU A 294 -7.11 -4.83 9.19
C LEU A 294 -6.83 -6.34 9.12
N ILE A 295 -6.88 -7.03 10.27
CA ILE A 295 -6.78 -8.50 10.33
C ILE A 295 -7.94 -9.14 9.54
N ALA A 296 -9.18 -8.73 9.78
CA ALA A 296 -10.35 -9.26 9.06
C ALA A 296 -10.28 -9.03 7.55
N GLN A 297 -9.82 -7.84 7.12
CA GLN A 297 -9.59 -7.53 5.70
C GLN A 297 -8.51 -8.41 5.08
N ASN A 298 -7.41 -8.67 5.82
CA ASN A 298 -6.33 -9.53 5.35
C ASN A 298 -6.79 -10.99 5.21
N MET A 299 -7.52 -11.53 6.19
CA MET A 299 -8.11 -12.88 6.14
C MET A 299 -8.93 -13.08 4.87
N ARG A 300 -9.84 -12.15 4.56
CA ARG A 300 -10.74 -12.28 3.41
C ARG A 300 -10.02 -12.13 2.07
N SER A 301 -9.05 -11.22 2.01
CA SER A 301 -8.23 -11.01 0.81
C SER A 301 -7.42 -12.27 0.46
N SER A 302 -6.89 -12.95 1.47
CA SER A 302 -6.13 -14.18 1.27
C SER A 302 -6.99 -15.36 0.82
N VAL A 303 -8.24 -15.48 1.30
CA VAL A 303 -9.20 -16.48 0.79
C VAL A 303 -9.50 -16.24 -0.69
N ALA A 304 -9.80 -14.99 -1.07
CA ALA A 304 -10.05 -14.63 -2.47
C ALA A 304 -8.81 -14.83 -3.37
N PHE A 305 -7.60 -14.60 -2.83
CA PHE A 305 -6.34 -14.88 -3.52
C PHE A 305 -6.15 -16.40 -3.74
N HIS A 306 -6.44 -17.23 -2.75
CA HIS A 306 -6.34 -18.69 -2.86
C HIS A 306 -7.26 -19.24 -3.95
N ASP A 307 -8.53 -18.83 -3.97
CA ASP A 307 -9.52 -19.29 -4.95
C ASP A 307 -9.11 -18.92 -6.39
N LYS A 308 -8.57 -17.70 -6.60
CA LYS A 308 -8.09 -17.26 -7.92
C LYS A 308 -6.78 -17.93 -8.35
N VAL A 309 -5.84 -18.17 -7.43
CA VAL A 309 -4.60 -18.92 -7.75
C VAL A 309 -4.96 -20.36 -8.15
N ILE A 310 -5.89 -21.00 -7.44
CA ILE A 310 -6.41 -22.32 -7.81
C ILE A 310 -7.05 -22.28 -9.20
N ALA A 311 -7.91 -21.28 -9.49
CA ALA A 311 -8.54 -21.14 -10.80
C ALA A 311 -7.52 -20.90 -11.93
N LEU A 312 -6.48 -20.10 -11.69
CA LEU A 312 -5.42 -19.81 -12.66
C LEU A 312 -4.57 -21.06 -12.96
N HIS A 313 -4.23 -21.83 -11.92
CA HIS A 313 -3.52 -23.11 -12.06
C HIS A 313 -4.37 -24.18 -12.75
N ALA A 314 -5.69 -24.20 -12.51
CA ALA A 314 -6.62 -25.07 -13.22
C ALA A 314 -6.73 -24.70 -14.72
N ALA A 315 -6.69 -23.40 -15.05
CA ALA A 315 -6.73 -22.93 -16.44
C ALA A 315 -5.44 -23.24 -17.22
N THR A 316 -4.27 -23.17 -16.56
CA THR A 316 -2.97 -23.48 -17.19
C THR A 316 -2.70 -24.98 -17.30
N SER A 317 -3.34 -25.82 -16.48
CA SER A 317 -3.28 -27.28 -16.59
C SER A 317 -4.32 -27.87 -17.56
N GLY A 318 -5.26 -27.06 -18.05
CA GLY A 318 -6.32 -27.44 -18.98
C GLY A 318 -6.00 -27.33 -20.48
N THR A 319 -4.85 -26.75 -20.88
CA THR A 319 -4.40 -26.78 -22.28
C THR A 319 -3.69 -28.11 -22.57
N GLY A 320 -4.48 -29.18 -22.57
CA GLY A 320 -4.03 -30.51 -22.99
C GLY A 320 -3.70 -30.51 -24.48
N ALA A 321 -2.51 -31.03 -24.81
CA ALA A 321 -2.18 -31.46 -26.16
C ALA A 321 -3.27 -32.40 -26.69
N PRO A 322 -3.65 -32.31 -27.98
CA PRO A 322 -4.71 -33.13 -28.52
C PRO A 322 -4.31 -34.62 -28.49
N PRO A 323 -5.29 -35.53 -28.32
CA PRO A 323 -5.00 -36.96 -28.32
C PRO A 323 -4.47 -37.36 -29.70
N ARG A 324 -3.31 -38.03 -29.72
CA ARG A 324 -2.80 -38.66 -30.95
C ARG A 324 -3.82 -39.68 -31.42
N GLU A 325 -4.42 -39.41 -32.58
CA GLU A 325 -5.21 -40.38 -33.32
C GLU A 325 -4.36 -41.63 -33.57
N SER A 326 -4.80 -42.77 -33.03
CA SER A 326 -4.30 -44.08 -33.40
C SER A 326 -4.86 -44.43 -34.77
N SER A 327 -4.13 -44.05 -35.83
CA SER A 327 -4.38 -44.57 -37.17
C SER A 327 -3.97 -46.04 -37.23
N GLY A 328 -4.97 -46.92 -37.19
CA GLY A 328 -4.80 -48.30 -37.62
C GLY A 328 -4.53 -48.35 -39.12
N THR A 329 -3.45 -49.01 -39.52
CA THR A 329 -3.33 -49.59 -40.86
C THR A 329 -2.71 -50.97 -40.72
N SER A 330 -3.45 -51.97 -41.18
CA SER A 330 -2.95 -53.32 -41.37
C SER A 330 -2.19 -53.40 -42.70
N GLN A 331 -1.14 -54.23 -42.75
CA GLN A 331 -0.64 -54.99 -43.91
C GLN A 331 0.54 -55.84 -43.39
N ASN A 332 0.41 -57.15 -43.14
CA ASN A 332 0.48 -58.30 -44.06
C ASN A 332 1.79 -58.45 -44.87
N GLY A 333 2.39 -59.64 -44.75
CA GLY A 333 3.48 -60.22 -45.56
C GLY A 333 4.85 -60.10 -44.89
N GLY A 334 5.64 -61.14 -44.63
CA GLY A 334 5.71 -62.51 -45.13
C GLY A 334 7.20 -62.84 -45.28
N GLY A 335 7.65 -64.00 -44.78
CA GLY A 335 9.04 -64.47 -44.87
C GLY A 335 9.59 -64.97 -43.54
#